data_AF-A0AAV5JI78-F1
#
_entry.id   AF-A0AAV5JI78-F1
#
_cell.length_a   1.000
_cell.length_b   1.000
_cell.length_c   1.000
_cell.angle_alpha   90.00
_cell.angle_beta   90.00
_cell.angle_gamma   90.00
#
_symmetry.space_group_name_H-M   'P 1'
#
loop_
_entity.id
_entity.type
_entity.pdbx_description
1 polymer ?
#
loop_
_entity_poly.entity_id
_entity_poly.type
_entity_poly.pdbx_seq_one_letter_code
_entity_poly.pdbx_strand_id
1 'polypeptide(L)' 'MEYYNKLEDPTDEENDMLDLAFGLTETSQLGCQVIAKPELDGIRLAIPPATRNFAVDGYVPKAH' A
#
# COMPACT_ATOMS: atom_id res chain seq x y z
N MET A 1 11.84 3.09 -9.92
CA MET A 1 10.98 2.36 -10.86
C MET A 1 11.39 0.92 -11.09
N GLU A 2 12.68 0.55 -11.00
CA GLU A 2 13.13 -0.84 -11.26
C GLU A 2 12.36 -1.92 -10.47
N TYR A 3 12.13 -1.73 -9.17
CA TYR A 3 11.37 -2.68 -8.36
C TYR A 3 9.86 -2.62 -8.60
N TYR A 4 9.31 -1.43 -8.86
CA TYR A 4 7.89 -1.26 -9.13
C TYR A 4 7.47 -2.01 -10.40
N ASN A 5 8.31 -1.98 -11.44
CA ASN A 5 8.07 -2.70 -12.68
C ASN A 5 8.17 -4.24 -12.55
N LYS A 6 8.64 -4.75 -11.40
CA LYS A 6 8.65 -6.19 -11.09
C LYS A 6 7.40 -6.62 -10.33
N LEU A 7 6.60 -5.67 -9.86
CA LEU A 7 5.31 -5.95 -9.23
C LEU A 7 4.26 -6.24 -10.30
N GLU A 8 3.25 -7.00 -9.90
CA GLU A 8 2.06 -7.16 -10.71
C GLU A 8 1.29 -5.83 -10.73
N ASP A 9 0.65 -5.53 -11.86
CA ASP A 9 -0.17 -4.33 -11.98
C ASP A 9 -1.34 -4.41 -10.99
N PRO A 10 -1.74 -3.29 -10.37
CA PRO A 10 -2.87 -3.26 -9.45
C PRO A 10 -4.14 -3.75 -10.15
N THR A 11 -4.94 -4.56 -9.46
CA THR A 11 -6.26 -4.96 -9.97
C THR A 11 -7.24 -3.80 -9.90
N ASP A 12 -8.36 -3.88 -10.63
CA ASP A 12 -9.41 -2.85 -10.56
C ASP A 12 -9.93 -2.68 -9.13
N GLU A 13 -10.12 -3.78 -8.39
CA GLU A 13 -10.54 -3.75 -6.98
C GLU A 13 -9.51 -3.07 -6.07
N GLU A 14 -8.22 -3.24 -6.36
CA GLU A 14 -7.15 -2.55 -5.64
C GLU A 14 -7.18 -1.05 -5.94
N ASN A 15 -7.33 -0.66 -7.20
CA ASN A 15 -7.41 0.73 -7.62
C ASN A 15 -8.61 1.45 -6.96
N ASP A 16 -9.78 0.81 -6.91
CA ASP A 16 -10.97 1.33 -6.22
C ASP A 16 -10.69 1.63 -4.73
N MET A 17 -9.88 0.80 -4.08
CA MET A 17 -9.48 0.98 -2.69
C MET A 17 -8.38 2.03 -2.52
N LEU A 18 -7.45 2.13 -3.47
CA LEU A 18 -6.38 3.13 -3.50
C LEU A 18 -6.93 4.54 -3.74
N ASP A 19 -8.04 4.69 -4.48
CA ASP A 19 -8.73 5.97 -4.67
C ASP A 19 -9.21 6.59 -3.35
N LEU A 20 -9.41 5.77 -2.31
CA LEU A 20 -9.77 6.21 -0.97
C LEU A 20 -8.56 6.61 -0.11
N ALA A 21 -7.33 6.37 -0.58
CA ALA A 21 -6.11 6.59 0.16
C ALA A 21 -5.65 8.05 0.12
N PHE A 22 -5.12 8.53 1.25
CA PHE A 22 -4.55 9.88 1.34
C PHE A 22 -3.14 9.92 0.76
N GLY A 23 -2.87 10.89 -0.12
CA GLY A 23 -1.53 11.09 -0.69
C GLY A 23 -1.10 9.98 -1.66
N LEU A 24 -2.06 9.43 -2.42
CA LEU A 24 -1.80 8.44 -3.47
C LEU A 24 -0.80 8.97 -4.50
N THR A 25 0.14 8.12 -4.92
CA THR A 25 1.15 8.41 -5.95
C THR A 25 1.09 7.36 -7.05
N GLU A 26 1.72 7.61 -8.20
CA GLU A 26 1.76 6.68 -9.33
C GLU A 26 2.38 5.31 -9.01
N THR A 27 3.15 5.20 -7.92
CA THR A 27 3.79 3.95 -7.48
C THR A 27 3.16 3.37 -6.21
N SER A 28 2.01 3.87 -5.79
CA SER A 28 1.31 3.38 -4.60
C SER A 28 0.62 2.05 -4.89
N GLN A 29 0.79 1.09 -3.98
CA GLN A 29 0.06 -0.20 -3.96
C GLN A 29 -0.42 -0.50 -2.55
N LEU A 30 -1.44 -1.35 -2.43
CA LEU A 30 -1.85 -1.94 -1.17
C LEU A 30 -0.80 -2.95 -0.72
N GLY A 31 -0.19 -2.71 0.44
CA GLY A 31 0.89 -3.58 0.94
C GLY A 31 0.50 -5.04 1.14
N CYS A 32 -0.79 -5.38 1.20
CA CYS A 32 -1.27 -6.76 1.27
C CYS A 32 -1.23 -7.51 -0.08
N GLN A 33 -1.20 -6.79 -1.20
CA GLN A 33 -1.14 -7.38 -2.56
C GLN A 33 0.31 -7.58 -3.02
N VAL A 34 1.27 -6.91 -2.38
CA VAL A 34 2.70 -7.07 -2.67
C VAL A 34 3.22 -8.37 -2.04
N ILE A 35 3.39 -9.40 -2.87
CA ILE A 35 3.97 -10.67 -2.43
C ILE A 35 5.48 -10.58 -2.39
N ALA A 36 6.08 -10.88 -1.22
CA ALA A 36 7.53 -10.89 -1.06
C ALA A 36 8.17 -12.00 -1.92
N LYS A 37 9.06 -11.60 -2.82
CA LYS A 37 9.81 -12.48 -3.74
C LYS A 37 11.31 -12.15 -3.67
N PRO A 38 12.24 -13.10 -3.92
CA PRO A 38 13.68 -12.82 -3.89
C PRO A 38 14.15 -11.69 -4.81
N GLU A 39 13.44 -11.46 -5.91
CA GLU A 39 13.70 -10.38 -6.87
C GLU A 39 13.40 -8.96 -6.34
N LEU A 40 12.69 -8.88 -5.21
CA LEU A 40 12.39 -7.64 -4.49
C LEU A 40 13.38 -7.39 -3.34
N ASP A 41 14.44 -8.19 -3.21
CA ASP A 41 15.46 -7.95 -2.18
C ASP A 41 16.08 -6.55 -2.35
N GLY A 42 16.15 -5.82 -1.24
CA GLY A 42 16.58 -4.41 -1.20
C GLY A 42 15.52 -3.38 -1.60
N ILE A 43 14.25 -3.78 -1.84
CA ILE A 43 13.17 -2.83 -2.13
C ILE A 43 13.01 -1.81 -0.99
N ARG A 44 12.78 -0.54 -1.36
CA ARG A 44 12.47 0.54 -0.43
C ARG A 44 11.04 1.01 -0.66
N LEU A 45 10.26 1.07 0.41
CA LEU A 45 8.87 1.51 0.39
C LEU A 45 8.72 2.75 1.26
N ALA A 46 7.87 3.68 0.82
CA ALA A 46 7.45 4.82 1.62
C ALA A 46 6.05 4.53 2.17
N ILE A 47 5.89 4.67 3.49
CA ILE A 47 4.56 4.60 4.12
C ILE A 47 3.95 5.99 4.06
N PRO A 48 2.70 6.15 3.54
CA PRO A 48 2.07 7.45 3.46
C PRO A 48 1.86 8.05 4.86
N PRO A 49 1.86 9.39 4.98
CA PRO A 49 1.81 10.09 6.28
C PRO A 49 0.48 9.90 7.04
N ALA A 50 -0.57 9.46 6.35
CA ALA A 50 -1.85 9.13 6.94
C ALA A 50 -2.35 7.82 6.35
N THR A 51 -2.91 6.95 7.18
CA THR A 51 -3.71 5.81 6.71
C THR A 51 -5.02 5.78 7.49
N ARG A 52 -6.08 5.29 6.84
CA ARG A 52 -7.43 5.26 7.42
C ARG A 52 -7.51 4.46 8.73
N ASN A 53 -6.60 3.50 8.93
CA ASN A 53 -6.63 2.53 10.01
C ASN A 53 -5.34 2.47 10.87
N PHE A 54 -4.33 3.34 10.66
CA PHE A 54 -3.19 3.40 11.60
C PHE A 54 -3.64 4.04 12.92
N ALA A 55 -4.15 3.21 13.83
CA ALA A 55 -4.20 3.54 15.24
C ALA A 55 -2.80 3.36 15.82
N VAL A 56 -2.01 4.44 15.87
CA VAL A 56 -0.63 4.37 16.37
C VAL A 56 -0.56 4.21 17.90
N ASP A 57 -1.68 4.43 18.62
CA ASP A 57 -1.68 4.57 20.09
C ASP A 57 -2.71 3.68 20.81
N GLY A 58 -2.96 2.45 20.33
CA GLY A 58 -3.91 1.53 21.00
C GLY A 58 -5.38 1.94 20.85
N TYR A 59 -5.69 2.82 19.90
CA TYR A 59 -7.06 3.20 19.56
C TYR A 59 -7.79 2.06 18.84
N VAL A 60 -8.80 1.49 19.49
CA VAL A 60 -9.70 0.51 18.86
C VAL A 60 -10.86 1.27 18.22
N PRO A 61 -10.96 1.33 16.87
CA PRO A 61 -12.09 1.97 16.24
C PRO A 61 -13.39 1.23 16.60
N LYS A 62 -14.44 1.98 16.95
CA LYS A 62 -15.77 1.40 17.13
C LYS A 62 -16.26 0.89 15.77
N ALA A 63 -16.70 -0.38 15.74
CA ALA A 63 -17.40 -0.91 14.58
C ALA A 63 -18.63 -0.04 14.29
N HIS A 64 -18.78 0.34 13.02
CA HIS A 64 -19.97 1.03 12.55
C HIS A 64 -21.18 0.10 12.54
#